data_AF-A0A843L635-F1
#
_entry.id   AF-A0A843L635-F1
#
_cell.length_a   1.000
_cell.length_b   1.000
_cell.length_c   1.000
_cell.angle_alpha   90.00
_cell.angle_beta   90.00
_cell.angle_gamma   90.00
#
_symmetry.space_group_name_H-M   'P 1'
#
loop_
_entity.id
_entity.type
_entity.pdbx_description
1 polymer ?
#
loop_
_entity_poly.entity_id
_entity_poly.type
_entity_poly.pdbx_seq_one_letter_code
_entity_poly.pdbx_strand_id
1 'polypeptide(L)' 'MEYSCRAIGVARTLFTDPAATPIQAAFSTARGTVEVFPEYRDGLSMLVGFSHILLIYRFHRAAAEELAERPLIDGA' A
#
# COMPACT_ATOMS: atom_id res chain seq x y z
N MET A 1 8.32 3.14 -24.36
CA MET A 1 7.16 2.25 -24.10
C MET A 1 6.56 2.67 -22.79
N GLU A 2 5.23 2.70 -22.72
CA GLU A 2 4.50 3.10 -21.52
C GLU A 2 3.90 1.84 -20.88
N TYR A 3 4.01 1.72 -19.56
CA TYR A 3 3.46 0.59 -18.81
C TYR A 3 2.36 1.11 -17.89
N SER A 4 1.17 0.51 -17.98
CA SER A 4 0.04 0.88 -17.14
C SER A 4 -0.18 -0.16 -16.04
N CYS A 5 -0.43 0.32 -14.82
CA CYS A 5 -0.86 -0.51 -13.70
C CYS A 5 -2.35 -0.29 -13.46
N ARG A 6 -3.16 -1.31 -13.70
CA ARG A 6 -4.59 -1.30 -13.36
C ARG A 6 -4.79 -1.65 -11.89
N ALA A 7 -5.56 -0.84 -11.17
CA ALA A 7 -5.94 -1.16 -9.80
C ALA A 7 -6.83 -2.41 -9.76
N ILE A 8 -6.55 -3.32 -8.81
CA ILE A 8 -7.30 -4.57 -8.60
C ILE A 8 -8.14 -4.56 -7.32
N GLY A 9 -8.13 -3.44 -6.60
CA GLY A 9 -8.76 -3.34 -5.29
C GLY A 9 -8.41 -2.06 -4.56
N VAL A 10 -8.81 -1.99 -3.29
CA VAL A 10 -8.61 -0.85 -2.38
C VAL A 10 -8.16 -1.34 -1.02
N ALA A 11 -7.12 -0.72 -0.47
CA ALA A 11 -6.73 -0.92 0.92
C ALA A 11 -7.51 0.02 1.83
N ARG A 12 -8.22 -0.52 2.83
CA ARG A 12 -8.90 0.23 3.89
C ARG A 12 -8.10 0.12 5.18
N THR A 13 -7.71 1.27 5.72
CA THR A 13 -6.93 1.37 6.95
C THR A 13 -7.49 2.50 7.82
N LEU A 14 -7.01 2.59 9.06
CA LEU A 14 -7.30 3.72 9.94
C LEU A 14 -6.47 4.98 9.58
N PHE A 15 -5.53 4.88 8.64
CA PHE A 15 -4.64 5.96 8.26
C PHE A 15 -5.28 6.84 7.19
N THR A 16 -5.89 7.95 7.62
CA THR A 16 -6.56 8.91 6.73
C THR A 16 -5.75 10.19 6.50
N ASP A 17 -4.68 10.39 7.26
CA ASP A 17 -3.77 11.52 7.15
C ASP A 17 -2.35 11.01 6.80
N PRO A 18 -1.80 11.36 5.63
CA PRO A 18 -0.43 11.00 5.26
C PRO A 18 0.62 11.42 6.28
N ALA A 19 0.45 12.57 6.95
CA ALA A 19 1.42 13.06 7.94
C ALA A 19 1.41 12.24 9.25
N ALA A 20 0.27 11.65 9.60
CA ALA A 20 0.11 10.80 10.78
C ALA A 20 0.28 9.29 10.47
N THR A 21 0.46 8.92 9.20
CA THR A 21 0.67 7.52 8.81
C THR A 21 2.07 7.08 9.24
N PRO A 22 2.23 5.90 9.86
CA PRO A 22 3.54 5.37 10.23
C PRO A 22 4.48 5.33 9.03
N ILE A 23 5.71 5.80 9.21
CA ILE A 23 6.69 5.83 8.12
C ILE A 23 7.02 4.43 7.58
N GLN A 24 6.95 3.43 8.44
CA GLN A 24 7.03 2.03 8.07
C GLN A 24 5.97 1.23 8.81
N ALA A 25 5.39 0.24 8.13
CA ALA A 25 4.39 -0.66 8.71
C ALA A 25 4.89 -1.40 9.96
N ALA A 26 6.21 -1.65 10.06
CA ALA A 26 6.83 -2.30 11.21
C ALA A 26 6.64 -1.53 12.54
N PHE A 27 6.38 -0.22 12.48
CA PHE A 27 6.14 0.63 13.65
C PHE A 27 4.66 0.71 14.04
N SER A 28 3.81 -0.17 13.50
CA SER A 28 2.38 -0.18 13.79
C SER A 28 1.84 -1.57 14.07
N THR A 29 0.85 -1.63 14.95
CA THR A 29 0.01 -2.82 15.19
C THR A 29 -1.39 -2.68 14.58
N ALA A 30 -1.63 -1.61 13.81
CA ALA A 30 -2.92 -1.35 13.21
C ALA A 30 -3.30 -2.45 12.21
N ARG A 31 -4.60 -2.74 12.14
CA ARG A 31 -5.16 -3.68 11.17
C ARG A 31 -5.83 -2.92 10.03
N GLY A 32 -5.78 -3.51 8.85
CA GLY A 32 -6.46 -3.04 7.65
C GLY A 32 -7.03 -4.20 6.85
N THR A 33 -7.80 -3.86 5.84
CA THR A 33 -8.44 -4.83 4.93
C THR A 33 -8.15 -4.42 3.50
N VAL A 34 -7.73 -5.38 2.67
CA VAL A 34 -7.62 -5.17 1.22
C VAL A 34 -8.86 -5.77 0.58
N GLU A 35 -9.69 -4.90 -0.01
CA GLU A 35 -10.85 -5.30 -0.80
C GLU A 35 -10.42 -5.48 -2.24
N VAL A 36 -10.49 -6.71 -2.75
CA VAL A 36 -10.18 -7.05 -4.14
C VAL A 36 -11.47 -7.01 -4.96
N PHE A 37 -11.42 -6.40 -6.15
CA PHE A 37 -12.61 -6.29 -6.99
C PHE A 37 -13.10 -7.67 -7.44
N PRO A 38 -14.43 -7.86 -7.62
CA PRO A 38 -15.01 -9.17 -7.90
C PRO A 38 -14.40 -9.89 -9.12
N GLU A 39 -14.02 -9.16 -10.17
CA GLU A 39 -13.41 -9.74 -11.37
C GLU A 39 -12.03 -10.37 -11.15
N TYR A 40 -11.39 -10.10 -10.00
CA TYR A 40 -10.07 -10.66 -9.63
C TYR A 40 -10.15 -11.73 -8.54
N ARG A 41 -11.35 -12.12 -8.09
CA ARG A 41 -11.57 -13.05 -6.97
C ARG A 41 -10.78 -14.36 -7.14
N ASP A 42 -10.80 -14.94 -8.33
CA ASP A 42 -10.21 -16.27 -8.58
C ASP A 42 -8.68 -16.26 -8.39
N GLY A 43 -8.04 -15.10 -8.56
CA GLY A 43 -6.60 -14.91 -8.31
C GLY A 43 -6.21 -15.05 -6.83
N LEU A 44 -7.17 -15.04 -5.90
CA LEU A 44 -6.93 -15.20 -4.46
C LEU A 44 -6.95 -16.65 -3.98
N SER A 45 -7.41 -17.58 -4.83
CA SER A 45 -7.65 -18.99 -4.47
C SER A 45 -6.44 -19.69 -3.84
N MET A 46 -5.23 -19.31 -4.25
CA MET A 46 -3.97 -19.91 -3.80
C MET A 46 -3.31 -19.18 -2.64
N LEU A 47 -3.94 -18.14 -2.06
CA LEU A 47 -3.38 -17.43 -0.90
C LEU A 47 -3.51 -18.22 0.39
N VAL A 48 -4.39 -19.23 0.43
CA VAL A 48 -4.60 -20.07 1.61
C VAL A 48 -3.29 -20.79 1.96
N GLY A 49 -2.86 -20.66 3.21
CA GLY A 49 -1.63 -21.29 3.74
C GLY A 49 -0.42 -20.37 3.79
N PHE A 50 -0.45 -19.21 3.12
CA PHE A 50 0.58 -18.18 3.32
C PHE A 50 0.31 -17.38 4.60
N SER A 51 1.37 -17.13 5.37
CA SER A 51 1.29 -16.25 6.55
C SER A 51 1.41 -14.77 6.20
N HIS A 52 2.05 -14.46 5.07
CA HIS A 52 2.34 -13.09 4.63
C HIS A 52 2.21 -12.97 3.11
N ILE A 53 1.86 -11.77 2.65
CA ILE A 53 1.83 -11.39 1.24
C ILE A 53 2.50 -10.03 1.07
N LEU A 54 2.98 -9.75 -0.14
CA LEU A 54 3.45 -8.42 -0.51
C LEU A 54 2.31 -7.66 -1.20
N LEU A 55 2.07 -6.43 -0.76
CA LEU A 55 1.11 -5.53 -1.39
C LEU A 55 1.88 -4.47 -2.18
N ILE A 56 1.65 -4.43 -3.48
CA ILE A 56 2.09 -3.34 -4.34
C ILE A 56 0.90 -2.43 -4.54
N TYR A 57 1.00 -1.18 -4.10
CA TYR A 57 -0.08 -0.22 -4.14
C TYR A 57 0.43 1.15 -4.59
N ARG A 58 -0.50 1.98 -5.08
CA ARG A 58 -0.21 3.34 -5.49
C ARG A 58 -0.38 4.28 -4.31
N PHE A 59 0.63 5.12 -4.05
CA PHE A 59 0.51 6.29 -3.18
C PHE A 59 -0.34 7.37 -3.86
N HIS A 60 -1.65 7.12 -3.98
CA HIS A 60 -2.60 7.96 -4.71
C HIS A 60 -2.74 9.40 -4.18
N ARG A 61 -2.17 9.70 -3.01
CA ARG A 61 -2.11 11.05 -2.40
C ARG A 61 -0.69 11.62 -2.36
N ALA A 62 0.30 10.98 -2.99
CA ALA A 62 1.61 11.58 -3.16
C ALA A 62 1.48 12.84 -4.03
N ALA A 63 2.15 13.92 -3.63
CA ALA A 63 2.05 15.20 -4.32
C ALA A 63 2.75 15.18 -5.70
N ALA A 64 3.87 14.47 -5.79
CA ALA A 64 4.68 14.36 -7.00
C ALA A 64 5.51 13.07 -7.00
N GLU A 65 6.04 12.72 -8.17
CA GLU A 65 7.06 11.70 -8.37
C GLU A 65 8.40 12.42 -8.56
N GLU A 66 9.18 12.55 -7.49
CA GLU A 66 10.44 13.31 -7.49
C GLU A 66 11.64 12.38 -7.75
N LEU A 67 12.60 12.83 -8.57
CA LEU A 67 13.83 12.07 -8.84
C LEU A 67 14.82 12.14 -7.65
N ALA A 68 14.71 13.19 -6.83
CA ALA A 68 15.54 13.40 -5.66
C ALA A 68 14.68 13.93 -4.51
N GLU A 69 14.81 13.27 -3.35
CA GLU A 69 14.13 13.65 -2.11
C GLU A 69 15.20 13.83 -1.03
N ARG A 70 14.95 14.71 -0.06
CA ARG A 70 15.80 14.74 1.14
C ARG A 70 15.55 13.46 1.94
N PRO A 71 16.59 12.71 2.33
CA PRO A 71 16.42 11.55 3.21
C PRO A 71 15.68 11.95 4.47
N LEU A 72 14.75 11.12 4.92
CA LEU A 72 14.22 11.26 6.26
C LEU A 72 15.35 10.93 7.25
N ILE A 73 15.73 11.91 8.07
CA ILE A 73 16.74 11.76 9.12
C ILE A 73 15.99 11.67 10.45
N ASP A 74 16.22 10.60 11.23
CA ASP A 74 15.67 10.48 12.58
C ASP A 74 16.21 11.61 13.47
N GLY A 75 15.32 12.37 14.12
CA GLY A 75 15.67 13.35 15.15
C GLY A 75 15.56 14.84 14.80
N ALA A 76 14.62 15.24 13.93
CA ALA A 76 14.14 16.62 13.84
C ALA A 76 12.89 16.84 14.72
#